data_AF-A0A3C0ADG9-F1
#
_entry.id   AF-A0A3C0ADG9-F1
#
_cell.length_a   1.000
_cell.length_b   1.000
_cell.length_c   1.000
_cell.angle_alpha   90.00
_cell.angle_beta   90.00
_cell.angle_gamma   90.00
#
_symmetry.space_group_name_H-M   'P 1'
#
loop_
_entity.id
_entity.type
_entity.pdbx_description
1 polymer ?
#
loop_
_entity_poly.entity_id
_entity_poly.type
_entity_poly.pdbx_seq_one_letter_code
_entity_poly.pdbx_strand_id
1 'polypeptide(L)'
;LAYQFGYAPSPLLYQGTVIVTSEYEKNGFIAAFDQQTGREVWRINRPEKMNFSTPIVARIAGRDQMLLSGNAKVASFDPQTGRHLWSAPAMWIVSCGTMVWDGDLVFTSGGFPLKGTMAVKADGSGKIVWTNRVKCYEQSMLAYQGYLYAIDDNGIAFCWNAQTGEEQWKSRLGGKVSSSPVLANDQIYLTNEQGKTFVFRASPEKFELLAENQLGDEGFATPAICGNQIFHRAASSESGKRQEFLYCIGN
;
A
#
# COMPACT_ATOMS: atom_id res chain seq x y z
N LEU A 1 1.98 27.35 -7.06
CA LEU A 1 1.23 26.93 -5.86
C LEU A 1 2.07 25.85 -5.20
N ALA A 2 2.53 26.04 -3.96
CA ALA A 2 3.23 24.98 -3.25
C ALA A 2 2.21 23.87 -2.96
N TYR A 3 2.51 22.64 -3.37
CA TYR A 3 1.67 21.48 -3.07
C TYR A 3 1.58 21.29 -1.55
N GLN A 4 0.40 20.93 -1.04
CA GLN A 4 0.12 20.90 0.42
C GLN A 4 0.66 19.65 1.14
N PHE A 5 1.14 18.66 0.39
CA PHE A 5 1.59 17.38 0.93
C PHE A 5 3.12 17.26 0.88
N GLY A 6 3.70 16.73 1.95
CA GLY A 6 5.15 16.52 2.08
C GLY A 6 5.61 15.16 1.53
N TYR A 7 6.86 14.82 1.84
CA TYR A 7 7.43 13.50 1.57
C TYR A 7 6.69 12.41 2.36
N ALA A 8 6.31 11.33 1.68
CA ALA A 8 5.52 10.23 2.25
C ALA A 8 6.16 8.83 2.17
N PRO A 9 6.93 8.46 1.12
CA PRO A 9 7.44 7.09 0.98
C PRO A 9 8.31 6.65 2.18
N SER A 10 8.01 5.48 2.74
CA SER A 10 8.86 4.92 3.79
C SER A 10 10.20 4.42 3.21
N PRO A 11 11.32 4.53 3.95
CA PRO A 11 12.57 3.91 3.56
C PRO A 11 12.46 2.37 3.60
N LEU A 12 13.17 1.70 2.70
CA LEU A 12 13.14 0.25 2.52
C LEU A 12 14.52 -0.34 2.82
N LEU A 13 14.59 -1.36 3.68
CA LEU A 13 15.82 -2.10 3.93
C LEU A 13 15.96 -3.25 2.92
N TYR A 14 17.15 -3.40 2.33
CA TYR A 14 17.46 -4.54 1.46
C TYR A 14 18.95 -4.86 1.48
N GLN A 15 19.30 -6.08 1.89
CA GLN A 15 20.67 -6.65 1.84
C GLN A 15 21.79 -5.66 2.22
N GLY A 16 21.68 -5.03 3.40
CA GLY A 16 22.69 -4.08 3.90
C GLY A 16 22.60 -2.67 3.32
N THR A 17 21.56 -2.35 2.56
CA THR A 17 21.26 -1.00 2.06
C THR A 17 19.95 -0.46 2.61
N VAL A 18 19.89 0.87 2.72
CA VAL A 18 18.67 1.66 2.93
C VAL A 18 18.31 2.31 1.60
N ILE A 19 17.15 1.97 1.04
CA ILE A 19 16.63 2.52 -0.19
C ILE A 19 15.62 3.62 0.13
N VAL A 20 15.80 4.78 -0.48
CA VAL A 20 14.96 5.96 -0.32
C VAL A 20 14.38 6.34 -1.68
N THR A 21 13.06 6.53 -1.73
CA THR A 21 12.33 6.99 -2.91
C THR A 21 11.81 8.39 -2.66
N SER A 22 12.30 9.37 -3.40
CA SER A 22 11.82 10.75 -3.37
C SER A 22 11.24 11.11 -4.73
N GLU A 23 9.92 11.15 -4.85
CA GLU A 23 9.24 11.58 -6.08
C GLU A 23 8.53 12.90 -5.82
N TYR A 24 9.20 14.00 -6.18
CA TYR A 24 8.74 15.36 -5.98
C TYR A 24 8.87 16.18 -7.27
N GLU A 25 8.31 17.40 -7.28
CA GLU A 25 8.31 18.30 -8.44
C GLU A 25 9.69 18.71 -8.96
N LYS A 26 10.77 18.46 -8.19
CA LYS A 26 12.15 18.72 -8.60
C LYS A 26 13.08 17.63 -8.10
N ASN A 27 14.02 17.21 -8.95
CA ASN A 27 15.08 16.26 -8.60
C ASN A 27 14.58 14.95 -8.00
N GLY A 28 13.50 14.38 -8.53
CA GLY A 28 13.01 13.08 -8.08
C GLY A 28 14.09 12.00 -8.24
N PHE A 29 14.19 11.08 -7.28
CA PHE A 29 15.15 9.98 -7.32
C PHE A 29 14.67 8.73 -6.57
N ILE A 30 15.32 7.61 -6.88
CA ILE A 30 15.42 6.47 -5.98
C ILE A 30 16.91 6.26 -5.75
N ALA A 31 17.35 6.09 -4.52
CA ALA A 31 18.76 5.86 -4.20
C ALA A 31 18.90 4.83 -3.09
N ALA A 32 19.94 4.00 -3.18
CA ALA A 32 20.36 3.13 -2.09
C ALA A 32 21.59 3.72 -1.41
N PHE A 33 21.60 3.60 -0.09
CA PHE A 33 22.72 3.99 0.76
C PHE A 33 23.17 2.76 1.54
N ASP A 34 24.47 2.60 1.71
CA ASP A 34 25.03 1.60 2.60
C ASP A 34 24.51 1.83 4.02
N GLN A 35 23.97 0.79 4.65
CA GLN A 35 23.26 0.90 5.93
C GLN A 35 24.18 1.32 7.08
N GLN A 36 25.48 1.03 7.01
CA GLN A 36 26.43 1.32 8.08
C GLN A 36 27.07 2.70 7.93
N THR A 37 27.38 3.09 6.69
CA THR A 37 28.19 4.27 6.39
C THR A 37 27.39 5.43 5.84
N GLY A 38 26.15 5.18 5.36
CA GLY A 38 25.31 6.18 4.71
C GLY A 38 25.81 6.62 3.32
N ARG A 39 26.84 5.97 2.76
CA ARG A 39 27.36 6.28 1.42
C ARG A 39 26.39 5.81 0.35
N GLU A 40 26.15 6.64 -0.66
CA GLU A 40 25.33 6.27 -1.82
C GLU A 40 25.99 5.11 -2.58
N VAL A 41 25.21 4.05 -2.84
CA VAL A 41 25.62 2.86 -3.59
C VAL A 41 25.19 2.97 -5.05
N TRP A 42 23.94 3.38 -5.27
CA TRP A 42 23.39 3.63 -6.60
C TRP A 42 22.26 4.66 -6.53
N ARG A 43 21.96 5.26 -7.70
CA ARG A 43 20.88 6.24 -7.88
C ARG A 43 20.18 6.08 -9.22
N ILE A 44 18.87 6.27 -9.20
CA ILE A 44 17.99 6.35 -10.35
C ILE A 44 17.38 7.74 -10.35
N ASN A 45 17.59 8.51 -11.41
CA ASN A 45 16.86 9.76 -11.60
C ASN A 45 15.41 9.46 -11.97
N ARG A 46 14.47 10.12 -11.29
CA ARG A 46 13.03 9.97 -11.53
C ARG A 46 12.48 11.24 -12.18
N PRO A 47 11.36 11.14 -12.92
CA PRO A 47 10.71 12.32 -13.48
C PRO A 47 10.36 13.35 -12.40
N GLU A 48 10.32 14.62 -12.79
CA GLU A 48 9.87 15.76 -11.97
C GLU A 48 8.35 15.75 -11.79
N LYS A 49 7.87 14.75 -11.06
CA LYS A 49 6.46 14.49 -10.81
C LYS A 49 6.31 13.94 -9.39
N MET A 50 5.24 14.38 -8.75
CA MET A 50 4.95 13.99 -7.38
C MET A 50 4.31 12.62 -7.32
N ASN A 51 4.74 11.81 -6.35
CA ASN A 51 4.15 10.52 -6.05
C ASN A 51 4.49 10.11 -4.61
N PHE A 52 3.66 9.27 -4.00
CA PHE A 52 3.72 9.01 -2.55
C PHE A 52 3.88 7.52 -2.20
N SER A 53 3.85 6.63 -3.19
CA SER A 53 4.01 5.20 -2.97
C SER A 53 5.35 4.83 -2.34
N THR A 54 5.28 3.97 -1.33
CA THR A 54 6.46 3.35 -0.73
C THR A 54 6.97 2.21 -1.65
N PRO A 55 8.29 2.11 -1.92
CA PRO A 55 8.84 0.98 -2.66
C PRO A 55 8.79 -0.30 -1.82
N ILE A 56 8.65 -1.47 -2.45
CA ILE A 56 8.68 -2.76 -1.77
C ILE A 56 9.48 -3.79 -2.56
N VAL A 57 10.23 -4.66 -1.87
CA VAL A 57 10.90 -5.81 -2.53
C VAL A 57 10.02 -7.04 -2.42
N ALA A 58 9.78 -7.69 -3.55
CA ALA A 58 9.12 -8.98 -3.64
C ALA A 58 9.97 -9.98 -4.41
N ARG A 59 9.99 -11.24 -3.95
CA ARG A 59 10.63 -12.36 -4.64
C ARG A 59 9.64 -12.95 -5.65
N ILE A 60 9.67 -12.48 -6.89
CA ILE A 60 8.72 -12.87 -7.95
C ILE A 60 9.47 -13.42 -9.16
N ALA A 61 8.93 -14.48 -9.77
CA ALA A 61 9.47 -15.10 -10.99
C ALA A 61 10.98 -15.41 -10.90
N GLY A 62 11.41 -15.99 -9.76
CA GLY A 62 12.80 -16.43 -9.62
C GLY A 62 13.80 -15.35 -9.18
N ARG A 63 13.39 -14.11 -8.90
CA ARG A 63 14.31 -13.03 -8.49
C ARG A 63 13.69 -12.00 -7.53
N ASP A 64 14.54 -11.26 -6.84
CA ASP A 64 14.11 -10.09 -6.07
C ASP A 64 13.83 -8.91 -7.01
N GLN A 65 12.72 -8.24 -6.75
CA GLN A 65 12.20 -7.14 -7.56
C GLN A 65 11.73 -6.03 -6.63
N MET A 66 12.31 -4.83 -6.77
CA MET A 66 11.79 -3.63 -6.12
C MET A 66 10.67 -3.05 -6.98
N LEU A 67 9.46 -3.04 -6.44
CA LEU A 67 8.25 -2.62 -7.10
C LEU A 67 7.91 -1.18 -6.68
N LEU A 68 7.49 -0.37 -7.66
CA LEU A 68 7.01 0.98 -7.42
C LEU A 68 5.93 1.37 -8.44
N SER A 69 4.83 1.91 -7.92
CA SER A 69 3.75 2.50 -8.71
C SER A 69 3.84 4.02 -8.63
N GLY A 70 3.55 4.69 -9.74
CA GLY A 70 3.55 6.14 -9.84
C GLY A 70 4.14 6.61 -11.16
N ASN A 71 4.07 7.91 -11.41
CA ASN A 71 4.63 8.53 -12.61
C ASN A 71 4.10 7.93 -13.93
N ALA A 72 2.80 7.60 -13.95
CA ALA A 72 2.11 6.96 -15.08
C ALA A 72 2.60 5.56 -15.40
N LYS A 73 3.26 4.88 -14.44
CA LYS A 73 3.79 3.54 -14.62
C LYS A 73 3.66 2.68 -13.36
N VAL A 74 3.64 1.37 -13.60
CA VAL A 74 4.02 0.35 -12.63
C VAL A 74 5.39 -0.16 -13.06
N ALA A 75 6.38 -0.13 -12.19
CA ALA A 75 7.75 -0.45 -12.55
C ALA A 75 8.40 -1.40 -11.55
N SER A 76 9.35 -2.18 -12.06
CA SER A 76 10.21 -3.06 -11.29
C SER A 76 11.67 -2.75 -11.57
N PHE A 77 12.48 -2.82 -10.51
CA PHE A 77 13.92 -2.61 -10.54
C PHE A 77 14.63 -3.72 -9.78
N ASP A 78 15.88 -3.94 -10.13
CA ASP A 78 16.80 -4.76 -9.38
C ASP A 78 17.18 -4.00 -8.10
N PRO A 79 16.79 -4.47 -6.89
CA PRO A 79 17.01 -3.72 -5.65
C PRO A 79 18.50 -3.56 -5.30
N GLN A 80 19.36 -4.46 -5.79
CA GLN A 80 20.79 -4.40 -5.52
C GLN A 80 21.50 -3.32 -6.34
N THR A 81 21.01 -3.05 -7.55
CA THR A 81 21.73 -2.22 -8.55
C THR A 81 20.95 -0.99 -9.03
N GLY A 82 19.64 -0.92 -8.73
CA GLY A 82 18.73 0.09 -9.28
C GLY A 82 18.40 -0.12 -10.76
N ARG A 83 18.88 -1.20 -11.41
CA ARG A 83 18.62 -1.44 -12.84
C ARG A 83 17.13 -1.71 -13.08
N HIS A 84 16.52 -0.98 -14.01
CA HIS A 84 15.16 -1.25 -14.46
C HIS A 84 15.02 -2.67 -15.02
N LEU A 85 13.98 -3.38 -14.59
CA LEU A 85 13.66 -4.75 -15.04
C LEU A 85 12.53 -4.74 -16.06
N TRP A 86 11.38 -4.16 -15.70
CA TRP A 86 10.22 -4.05 -16.57
C TRP A 86 9.32 -2.89 -16.10
N SER A 87 8.42 -2.45 -16.99
CA SER A 87 7.36 -1.51 -16.62
C SER A 87 6.09 -1.72 -17.45
N ALA A 88 4.97 -1.31 -16.88
CA ALA A 88 3.65 -1.25 -17.52
C ALA A 88 3.09 0.18 -17.41
N PRO A 89 2.28 0.65 -18.37
CA PRO A 89 1.60 1.94 -18.24
C PRO A 89 0.55 1.88 -17.12
N ALA A 90 0.55 2.87 -16.24
CA ALA A 90 -0.50 3.06 -15.24
C ALA A 90 -1.52 4.10 -15.70
N MET A 91 -2.78 3.94 -15.30
CA MET A 91 -3.85 4.90 -15.60
C MET A 91 -3.73 6.20 -14.80
N TRP A 92 -2.87 6.20 -13.78
CA TRP A 92 -2.63 7.31 -12.86
C TRP A 92 -1.17 7.74 -12.86
N ILE A 93 -0.97 9.03 -12.67
CA ILE A 93 0.30 9.67 -12.38
C ILE A 93 0.66 9.49 -10.90
N VAL A 94 -0.34 9.53 -10.01
CA VAL A 94 -0.13 9.53 -8.56
C VAL A 94 -0.79 8.30 -7.93
N SER A 95 -0.01 7.59 -7.12
CA SER A 95 -0.46 6.57 -6.16
C SER A 95 0.19 6.81 -4.80
N CYS A 96 -0.49 6.38 -3.73
CA CYS A 96 0.03 6.46 -2.37
C CYS A 96 0.23 5.08 -1.75
N GLY A 97 -0.68 4.13 -2.02
CA GLY A 97 -0.55 2.76 -1.55
C GLY A 97 0.76 2.09 -1.99
N THR A 98 1.29 1.24 -1.11
CA THR A 98 2.36 0.30 -1.44
C THR A 98 1.78 -0.82 -2.29
N MET A 99 2.53 -1.25 -3.31
CA MET A 99 2.12 -2.38 -4.14
C MET A 99 2.08 -3.66 -3.32
N VAL A 100 1.14 -4.55 -3.64
CA VAL A 100 1.07 -5.91 -3.07
C VAL A 100 1.14 -6.95 -4.18
N TRP A 101 1.38 -8.21 -3.85
CA TRP A 101 1.53 -9.28 -4.84
C TRP A 101 0.97 -10.61 -4.36
N ASP A 102 0.59 -11.46 -5.32
CA ASP A 102 0.20 -12.85 -5.12
C ASP A 102 0.74 -13.65 -6.32
N GLY A 103 1.57 -14.65 -6.04
CA GLY A 103 2.31 -15.38 -7.08
C GLY A 103 3.16 -14.45 -7.95
N ASP A 104 2.84 -14.37 -9.23
CA ASP A 104 3.51 -13.54 -10.23
C ASP A 104 2.73 -12.26 -10.61
N LEU A 105 1.65 -11.95 -9.90
CA LEU A 105 0.88 -10.74 -10.09
C LEU A 105 1.22 -9.69 -9.04
N VAL A 106 1.34 -8.45 -9.49
CA VAL A 106 1.43 -7.28 -8.62
C VAL A 106 0.20 -6.41 -8.81
N PHE A 107 -0.26 -5.83 -7.71
CA PHE A 107 -1.47 -5.05 -7.62
C PHE A 107 -1.16 -3.64 -7.14
N THR A 108 -1.81 -2.67 -7.77
CA THR A 108 -1.69 -1.26 -7.42
C THR A 108 -2.99 -0.52 -7.71
N SER A 109 -3.18 0.60 -7.02
CA SER A 109 -4.31 1.50 -7.18
C SER A 109 -3.83 2.94 -7.22
N GLY A 110 -4.57 3.79 -7.92
CA GLY A 110 -4.28 5.21 -7.99
C GLY A 110 -5.46 6.02 -8.51
N GLY A 111 -5.34 7.35 -8.42
CA GLY A 111 -6.52 8.23 -8.45
C GLY A 111 -6.55 9.34 -9.49
N PHE A 112 -5.43 9.69 -10.11
CA PHE A 112 -5.33 10.86 -10.99
C PHE A 112 -4.41 10.58 -12.18
N PRO A 113 -4.80 10.86 -13.45
CA PRO A 113 -6.07 11.46 -13.85
C PRO A 113 -7.24 10.48 -13.85
N LEU A 114 -6.97 9.17 -13.96
CA LEU A 114 -7.98 8.14 -13.89
C LEU A 114 -7.85 7.35 -12.60
N LYS A 115 -9.00 7.05 -12.00
CA LYS A 115 -9.10 6.24 -10.80
C LYS A 115 -9.26 4.76 -11.16
N GLY A 116 -8.58 3.88 -10.44
CA GLY A 116 -8.76 2.46 -10.61
C GLY A 116 -7.73 1.61 -9.87
N THR A 117 -7.88 0.31 -10.03
CA THR A 117 -6.96 -0.71 -9.56
C THR A 117 -6.58 -1.60 -10.74
N MET A 118 -5.34 -2.09 -10.75
CA MET A 118 -4.86 -2.99 -11.80
C MET A 118 -4.00 -4.12 -11.26
N ALA A 119 -4.00 -5.22 -12.00
CA ALA A 119 -3.05 -6.33 -11.85
C ALA A 119 -2.11 -6.39 -13.04
N VAL A 120 -0.83 -6.58 -12.75
CA VAL A 120 0.24 -6.64 -13.75
C VAL A 120 1.09 -7.89 -13.50
N LYS A 121 1.44 -8.62 -14.55
CA LYS A 121 2.41 -9.72 -14.48
C LYS A 121 3.80 -9.17 -14.23
N ALA A 122 4.41 -9.63 -13.14
CA ALA A 122 5.78 -9.31 -12.74
C ALA A 122 6.77 -10.43 -13.13
N ASP A 123 6.47 -11.17 -14.19
CA ASP A 123 7.32 -12.19 -14.82
C ASP A 123 8.37 -11.60 -15.78
N GLY A 124 8.51 -10.26 -15.80
CA GLY A 124 9.32 -9.52 -16.75
C GLY A 124 8.54 -8.91 -17.92
N SER A 125 7.31 -9.37 -18.17
CA SER A 125 6.51 -8.86 -19.28
C SER A 125 5.88 -7.49 -19.01
N GLY A 126 5.53 -7.18 -17.75
CA GLY A 126 4.71 -6.02 -17.43
C GLY A 126 3.30 -6.10 -18.05
N LYS A 127 2.82 -7.30 -18.38
CA LYS A 127 1.50 -7.47 -19.00
C LYS A 127 0.40 -7.11 -18.01
N ILE A 128 -0.47 -6.16 -18.39
CA ILE A 128 -1.70 -5.87 -17.65
C ILE A 128 -2.66 -7.06 -17.83
N VAL A 129 -3.11 -7.63 -16.71
CA VAL A 129 -4.02 -8.79 -16.70
C VAL A 129 -5.46 -8.34 -16.62
N TRP A 130 -5.76 -7.45 -15.67
CA TRP A 130 -7.08 -6.86 -15.52
C TRP A 130 -6.97 -5.47 -14.89
N THR A 131 -8.03 -4.69 -15.06
CA THR A 131 -8.21 -3.38 -14.43
C THR A 131 -9.65 -3.21 -13.99
N ASN A 132 -9.88 -2.46 -12.92
CA ASN A 132 -11.21 -2.00 -12.53
C ASN A 132 -11.20 -0.51 -12.15
N ARG A 133 -12.36 0.05 -11.80
CA ARG A 133 -12.54 1.49 -11.51
C ARG A 133 -12.58 1.83 -10.02
N VAL A 134 -12.36 0.84 -9.15
CA VAL A 134 -12.30 1.03 -7.71
C VAL A 134 -10.94 1.60 -7.36
N LYS A 135 -10.91 2.58 -6.46
CA LYS A 135 -9.70 3.30 -6.07
C LYS A 135 -9.47 3.09 -4.58
N CYS A 136 -8.28 2.63 -4.25
CA CYS A 136 -7.68 2.71 -2.93
C CYS A 136 -6.62 3.80 -3.02
N TYR A 137 -6.92 5.01 -2.55
CA TYR A 137 -6.07 6.15 -2.85
C TYR A 137 -4.86 6.20 -1.93
N GLU A 138 -5.09 6.26 -0.62
CA GLU A 138 -4.07 6.23 0.43
C GLU A 138 -3.64 4.82 0.81
N GLN A 139 -4.58 3.88 0.78
CA GLN A 139 -4.44 2.56 1.38
C GLN A 139 -3.70 1.61 0.43
N SER A 140 -2.78 0.83 0.99
CA SER A 140 -2.35 -0.40 0.32
C SER A 140 -3.52 -1.40 0.34
N MET A 141 -3.56 -2.31 -0.63
CA MET A 141 -4.48 -3.45 -0.59
C MET A 141 -3.87 -4.60 0.22
N LEU A 142 -4.57 -5.71 0.37
CA LEU A 142 -4.06 -6.93 0.99
C LEU A 142 -4.26 -8.11 0.03
N ALA A 143 -3.16 -8.72 -0.41
CA ALA A 143 -3.18 -9.95 -1.19
C ALA A 143 -3.05 -11.16 -0.26
N TYR A 144 -3.95 -12.14 -0.37
CA TYR A 144 -3.93 -13.33 0.46
C TYR A 144 -4.61 -14.50 -0.25
N GLN A 145 -3.90 -15.63 -0.35
CA GLN A 145 -4.40 -16.91 -0.88
C GLN A 145 -5.11 -16.81 -2.25
N GLY A 146 -4.54 -16.07 -3.21
CA GLY A 146 -5.15 -15.93 -4.54
C GLY A 146 -6.31 -14.94 -4.62
N TYR A 147 -6.52 -14.14 -3.57
CA TYR A 147 -7.52 -13.07 -3.54
C TYR A 147 -6.90 -11.73 -3.15
N LEU A 148 -7.55 -10.66 -3.59
CA LEU A 148 -7.17 -9.29 -3.30
C LEU A 148 -8.29 -8.62 -2.51
N TYR A 149 -7.98 -8.23 -1.28
CA TYR A 149 -8.86 -7.49 -0.39
C TYR A 149 -8.52 -6.01 -0.49
N ALA A 150 -9.53 -5.20 -0.79
CA ALA A 150 -9.37 -3.77 -1.04
C ALA A 150 -10.46 -3.00 -0.30
N ILE A 151 -10.13 -1.81 0.18
CA ILE A 151 -11.11 -0.90 0.76
C ILE A 151 -10.96 0.46 0.10
N ASP A 152 -12.07 0.97 -0.45
CA ASP A 152 -12.07 2.29 -1.06
C ASP A 152 -12.15 3.41 -0.02
N ASP A 153 -11.90 4.64 -0.46
CA ASP A 153 -11.89 5.83 0.40
C ASP A 153 -13.23 6.08 1.12
N ASN A 154 -14.33 5.43 0.70
CA ASN A 154 -15.67 5.57 1.29
C ASN A 154 -16.05 4.40 2.21
N GLY A 155 -15.09 3.53 2.53
CA GLY A 155 -15.30 2.39 3.42
C GLY A 155 -16.14 1.28 2.78
N ILE A 156 -16.02 1.07 1.47
CA ILE A 156 -16.50 -0.15 0.81
C ILE A 156 -15.37 -1.15 0.75
N ALA A 157 -15.55 -2.30 1.40
CA ALA A 157 -14.65 -3.43 1.31
C ALA A 157 -15.01 -4.31 0.10
N PHE A 158 -13.99 -4.81 -0.58
CA PHE A 158 -14.09 -5.68 -1.73
C PHE A 158 -13.19 -6.90 -1.54
N CYS A 159 -13.60 -8.03 -2.11
CA CYS A 159 -12.74 -9.16 -2.40
C CYS A 159 -12.81 -9.49 -3.88
N TRP A 160 -11.65 -9.51 -4.52
CA TRP A 160 -11.49 -9.89 -5.92
C TRP A 160 -10.68 -11.18 -6.03
N ASN A 161 -11.03 -12.02 -6.99
CA ASN A 161 -10.11 -13.06 -7.46
C ASN A 161 -8.85 -12.38 -8.01
N ALA A 162 -7.68 -12.74 -7.48
CA ALA A 162 -6.43 -12.07 -7.82
C ALA A 162 -6.05 -12.24 -9.31
N GLN A 163 -6.40 -13.37 -9.93
CA GLN A 163 -6.06 -13.69 -11.32
C GLN A 163 -6.99 -13.03 -12.33
N THR A 164 -8.29 -12.91 -12.01
CA THR A 164 -9.31 -12.46 -12.97
C THR A 164 -9.83 -11.05 -12.69
N GLY A 165 -9.69 -10.54 -11.46
CA GLY A 165 -10.28 -9.28 -11.02
C GLY A 165 -11.78 -9.39 -10.75
N GLU A 166 -12.34 -10.60 -10.76
CA GLU A 166 -13.76 -10.86 -10.52
C GLU A 166 -14.13 -10.59 -9.05
N GLU A 167 -15.14 -9.72 -8.84
CA GLU A 167 -15.74 -9.44 -7.53
C GLU A 167 -16.43 -10.67 -6.97
N GLN A 168 -15.83 -11.23 -5.91
CA GLN A 168 -16.42 -12.30 -5.12
C GLN A 168 -17.49 -11.74 -4.18
N TRP A 169 -17.18 -10.61 -3.54
CA TRP A 169 -18.14 -9.86 -2.74
C TRP A 169 -17.72 -8.40 -2.58
N LYS A 170 -18.70 -7.57 -2.20
CA LYS A 170 -18.50 -6.21 -1.69
C LYS A 170 -19.39 -5.97 -0.47
N SER A 171 -18.91 -5.17 0.48
CA SER A 171 -19.64 -4.82 1.70
C SER A 171 -19.34 -3.39 2.14
N ARG A 172 -20.31 -2.72 2.76
CA ARG A 172 -20.13 -1.38 3.30
C ARG A 172 -19.75 -1.46 4.78
N LEU A 173 -18.54 -1.02 5.11
CA LEU A 173 -18.07 -0.80 6.48
C LEU A 173 -18.46 0.60 6.99
N GLY A 174 -18.40 1.60 6.09
CA GLY A 174 -18.70 2.99 6.40
C GLY A 174 -17.53 3.76 7.03
N GLY A 175 -17.67 5.08 7.03
CA GLY A 175 -16.57 6.00 7.34
C GLY A 175 -15.55 6.09 6.20
N LYS A 176 -14.80 7.20 6.19
CA LYS A 176 -13.67 7.33 5.27
C LYS A 176 -12.52 6.47 5.75
N VAL A 177 -11.67 6.01 4.84
CA VAL A 177 -10.55 5.14 5.18
C VAL A 177 -9.28 5.80 4.65
N SER A 178 -8.23 5.79 5.46
CA SER A 178 -6.87 6.18 5.05
C SER A 178 -5.83 5.09 5.41
N SER A 179 -6.16 4.20 6.35
CA SER A 179 -5.28 3.13 6.78
C SER A 179 -5.32 1.93 5.82
N SER A 180 -4.25 1.15 5.77
CA SER A 180 -4.22 -0.11 5.02
C SER A 180 -4.80 -1.25 5.86
N PRO A 181 -5.52 -2.22 5.27
CA PRO A 181 -5.87 -3.47 5.95
C PRO A 181 -4.61 -4.27 6.28
N VAL A 182 -4.61 -4.92 7.44
CA VAL A 182 -3.55 -5.86 7.84
C VAL A 182 -4.15 -7.21 8.19
N LEU A 183 -3.38 -8.27 7.94
CA LEU A 183 -3.80 -9.65 8.19
C LEU A 183 -3.11 -10.18 9.45
N ALA A 184 -3.89 -10.74 10.37
CA ALA A 184 -3.38 -11.63 11.42
C ALA A 184 -4.23 -12.91 11.41
N ASN A 185 -3.57 -14.07 11.31
CA ASN A 185 -4.23 -15.35 11.06
C ASN A 185 -5.14 -15.29 9.81
N ASP A 186 -6.42 -15.59 9.95
CA ASP A 186 -7.45 -15.50 8.91
C ASP A 186 -8.33 -14.25 9.05
N GLN A 187 -7.86 -13.23 9.79
CA GLN A 187 -8.63 -12.02 10.11
C GLN A 187 -7.95 -10.77 9.56
N ILE A 188 -8.75 -9.94 8.90
CA ILE A 188 -8.35 -8.64 8.37
C ILE A 188 -8.79 -7.57 9.35
N TYR A 189 -7.84 -6.74 9.77
CA TYR A 189 -8.03 -5.58 10.63
C TYR A 189 -7.92 -4.33 9.77
N LEU A 190 -8.92 -3.46 9.86
CA LEU A 190 -8.93 -2.19 9.14
C LEU A 190 -9.51 -1.09 10.02
N THR A 191 -8.79 0.02 10.13
CA THR A 191 -9.26 1.20 10.87
C THR A 191 -9.69 2.32 9.92
N ASN A 192 -10.87 2.88 10.14
CA ASN A 192 -11.35 4.05 9.40
C ASN A 192 -10.94 5.36 10.10
N GLU A 193 -11.13 6.49 9.41
CA GLU A 193 -10.74 7.82 9.88
C GLU A 193 -11.45 8.27 11.16
N GLN A 194 -12.51 7.59 11.58
CA GLN A 194 -13.25 7.85 12.81
C GLN A 194 -12.76 7.01 13.99
N GLY A 195 -11.61 6.33 13.86
CA GLY A 195 -11.04 5.46 14.90
C GLY A 195 -11.74 4.10 15.06
N LYS A 196 -12.70 3.79 14.18
CA LYS A 196 -13.41 2.51 14.20
C LYS A 196 -12.60 1.46 13.45
N THR A 197 -12.27 0.38 14.14
CA THR A 197 -11.57 -0.79 13.60
C THR A 197 -12.55 -1.93 13.33
N PHE A 198 -12.62 -2.37 12.08
CA PHE A 198 -13.38 -3.53 11.64
C PHE A 198 -12.46 -4.74 11.59
N VAL A 199 -12.93 -5.86 12.12
CA VAL A 199 -12.27 -7.16 12.02
C VAL A 199 -13.18 -8.08 11.23
N PHE A 200 -12.72 -8.60 10.10
CA PHE A 200 -13.51 -9.47 9.24
C PHE A 200 -12.67 -10.62 8.70
N ARG A 201 -13.32 -11.75 8.36
CA ARG A 201 -12.62 -12.94 7.87
C ARG A 201 -12.01 -12.68 6.49
N ALA A 202 -10.77 -13.10 6.29
CA ALA A 202 -10.12 -13.20 4.99
C ALA A 202 -10.67 -14.40 4.23
N SER A 203 -11.91 -14.29 3.74
CA SER A 203 -12.59 -15.36 2.99
C SER A 203 -13.10 -14.83 1.65
N PRO A 204 -12.96 -15.60 0.56
CA PRO A 204 -13.55 -15.25 -0.73
C PRO A 204 -15.04 -15.60 -0.82
N GLU A 205 -15.56 -16.49 0.02
CA GLU A 205 -16.92 -17.02 -0.14
C GLU A 205 -17.99 -15.96 0.14
N LYS A 206 -17.75 -15.12 1.15
CA LYS A 206 -18.61 -14.00 1.53
C LYS A 206 -17.87 -13.07 2.49
N PHE A 207 -18.36 -11.85 2.59
CA PHE A 207 -17.98 -10.97 3.69
C PHE A 207 -18.54 -11.48 5.02
N GLU A 208 -17.69 -11.60 6.04
CA GLU A 208 -18.06 -11.97 7.40
C GLU A 208 -17.38 -11.03 8.40
N LEU A 209 -18.15 -10.08 8.94
CA LEU A 209 -17.69 -9.21 10.02
C LEU A 209 -17.64 -10.02 11.33
N LEU A 210 -16.48 -10.00 11.98
CA LEU A 210 -16.21 -10.71 13.22
C LEU A 210 -16.32 -9.79 14.43
N ALA A 211 -15.84 -8.55 14.31
CA ALA A 211 -15.89 -7.56 15.38
C ALA A 211 -15.80 -6.12 14.85
N GLU A 212 -16.26 -5.19 15.68
CA GLU A 212 -16.03 -3.76 15.54
C GLU A 212 -15.50 -3.21 16.86
N ASN A 213 -14.43 -2.43 16.81
CA ASN A 213 -13.78 -1.87 17.98
C ASN A 213 -13.57 -0.37 17.80
N GLN A 214 -13.79 0.43 18.84
CA GLN A 214 -13.58 1.87 18.80
C GLN A 214 -12.33 2.22 19.62
N LEU A 215 -11.36 2.90 19.00
CA LEU A 215 -10.20 3.48 19.67
C LEU A 215 -10.09 4.96 19.30
N GLY A 216 -10.25 5.84 20.28
CA GLY A 216 -10.28 7.28 20.04
C GLY A 216 -11.48 7.73 19.20
N ASP A 217 -11.38 8.90 18.59
CA ASP A 217 -12.34 9.47 17.64
C ASP A 217 -11.74 9.71 16.25
N GLU A 218 -10.46 9.38 16.06
CA GLU A 218 -9.75 9.58 14.81
C GLU A 218 -8.66 8.52 14.59
N GLY A 219 -8.55 8.00 13.36
CA GLY A 219 -7.60 6.94 13.03
C GLY A 219 -7.11 6.97 11.58
N PHE A 220 -5.84 7.32 11.35
CA PHE A 220 -5.24 7.33 10.01
C PHE A 220 -4.19 6.24 9.80
N ALA A 221 -3.56 5.77 10.88
CA ALA A 221 -2.42 4.88 10.79
C ALA A 221 -2.84 3.43 10.54
N THR A 222 -2.14 2.76 9.62
CA THR A 222 -2.17 1.31 9.49
C THR A 222 -1.73 0.65 10.80
N PRO A 223 -2.50 -0.29 11.38
CA PRO A 223 -2.04 -1.06 12.54
C PRO A 223 -0.76 -1.84 12.21
N ALA A 224 0.20 -1.89 13.12
CA ALA A 224 1.44 -2.65 12.96
C ALA A 224 1.38 -3.95 13.77
N ILE A 225 1.69 -5.08 13.15
CA ILE A 225 1.71 -6.39 13.82
C ILE A 225 3.17 -6.76 14.12
N CYS A 226 3.46 -7.13 15.36
CA CYS A 226 4.77 -7.61 15.78
C CYS A 226 4.58 -8.78 16.77
N GLY A 227 5.03 -9.97 16.39
CA GLY A 227 4.78 -11.19 17.17
C GLY A 227 3.28 -11.43 17.36
N ASN A 228 2.86 -11.51 18.61
CA ASN A 228 1.48 -11.70 19.07
C ASN A 228 0.77 -10.37 19.42
N GLN A 229 1.35 -9.22 19.06
CA GLN A 229 0.84 -7.90 19.43
C GLN A 229 0.48 -7.06 18.20
N ILE A 230 -0.56 -6.25 18.35
CA ILE A 230 -0.99 -5.21 17.41
C ILE A 230 -0.73 -3.85 18.06
N PHE A 231 0.08 -3.04 17.40
CA PHE A 231 0.35 -1.65 17.75
C PHE A 231 -0.53 -0.75 16.90
N HIS A 232 -1.34 0.09 17.55
CA HIS A 232 -2.31 0.92 16.85
C HIS A 232 -2.22 2.37 17.31
N ARG A 233 -2.14 3.32 16.37
CA ARG A 233 -2.13 4.74 16.67
C ARG A 233 -3.50 5.34 16.35
N ALA A 234 -4.13 5.90 17.37
CA ALA A 234 -5.40 6.62 17.26
C ALA A 234 -5.32 7.92 18.07
N ALA A 235 -6.19 8.87 17.74
CA ALA A 235 -6.31 10.12 18.49
C ALA A 235 -7.68 10.25 19.14
N SER A 236 -7.73 10.99 20.24
CA SER A 236 -8.96 11.40 20.91
C SER A 236 -8.98 12.91 21.02
N SER A 237 -10.15 13.52 20.84
CA SER A 237 -10.35 14.96 20.97
C SER A 237 -11.27 15.27 22.15
N GLU A 238 -10.75 15.96 23.16
CA GLU A 238 -11.52 16.38 24.33
C GLU A 238 -11.42 17.90 24.50
N SER A 239 -12.58 18.58 24.62
CA SER A 239 -12.66 20.05 24.74
C SER A 239 -11.85 20.83 23.68
N GLY A 240 -11.83 20.32 22.45
CA GLY A 240 -11.11 20.93 21.33
C GLY A 240 -9.60 20.67 21.30
N LYS A 241 -9.06 19.84 22.20
CA LYS A 241 -7.66 19.40 22.18
C LYS A 241 -7.57 17.97 21.66
N ARG A 242 -6.85 17.79 20.55
CA ARG A 242 -6.53 16.49 19.97
C ARG A 242 -5.27 15.93 20.62
N GLN A 243 -5.32 14.68 21.09
CA GLN A 243 -4.19 13.95 21.66
C GLN A 243 -4.03 12.60 20.95
N GLU A 244 -2.81 12.28 20.52
CA GLU A 244 -2.50 10.98 19.92
C GLU A 244 -2.02 9.98 20.99
N PHE A 245 -2.36 8.71 20.77
CA PHE A 245 -1.99 7.58 21.61
C PHE A 245 -1.48 6.43 20.75
N LEU A 246 -0.49 5.70 21.27
CA LEU A 246 -0.07 4.40 20.75
C LEU A 246 -0.58 3.31 21.69
N TYR A 247 -1.48 2.48 21.20
CA TYR A 247 -2.03 1.32 21.90
C TYR A 247 -1.22 0.08 21.54
N CYS A 248 -1.01 -0.81 22.51
CA CYS A 248 -0.52 -2.17 22.28
C CYS A 248 -1.62 -3.14 22.69
N ILE A 249 -2.06 -3.99 21.76
CA ILE A 249 -3.19 -4.91 21.90
C ILE A 249 -2.67 -6.33 21.71
N GLY A 250 -3.00 -7.23 22.63
CA GLY A 250 -2.47 -8.60 22.67
C GLY A 250 -1.49 -8.80 23.82
N ASN A 251 -1.36 -10.05 24.25
CA ASN A 251 -0.44 -10.50 25.30
C ASN A 251 0.64 -11.35 24.68
#